data_AF-A0A453IX74-F1
#
_entry.id   AF-A0A453IX74-F1
#
_cell.length_a   1.000
_cell.length_b   1.000
_cell.length_c   1.000
_cell.angle_alpha   90.00
_cell.angle_beta   90.00
_cell.angle_gamma   90.00
#
_symmetry.space_group_name_H-M   'P 1'
#
loop_
_entity.id
_entity.type
_entity.pdbx_description
1 polymer ?
#
loop_
_entity_poly.entity_id
_entity_poly.type
_entity_poly.pdbx_seq_one_letter_code
_entity_poly.pdbx_strand_id
1 'polypeptide(L)'
;MLDLKSTRSGEWTGWTWSLSLKILRASSLLPCGSGRWSPEQSSSSCARRRYDLTLGRSLMRVGSMFVDDLKLQPPYTEARYGSVRKVFIVLKDDNAIFEGFQRWMVQNYPVDEVREIHGADHMALLSTPAELARCLADVAGKYAACIDDGVAPVPRCRY
;
A
#
# COMPACT_ATOMS: atom_id res chain seq x y z
N MET A 1 -7.85 -19.84 -36.94
CA MET A 1 -6.55 -19.18 -37.18
C MET A 1 -6.76 -18.22 -38.34
N LEU A 2 -6.84 -16.92 -38.06
CA LEU A 2 -6.45 -15.78 -38.91
C LEU A 2 -6.84 -14.48 -38.16
N ASP A 3 -5.87 -13.57 -38.12
CA ASP A 3 -5.85 -12.23 -37.51
C ASP A 3 -6.97 -11.29 -37.95
N LEU A 4 -7.33 -10.34 -37.08
CA LEU A 4 -7.74 -8.99 -37.50
C LEU A 4 -7.14 -7.92 -36.57
N LYS A 5 -6.21 -7.13 -37.12
CA LYS A 5 -5.71 -5.89 -36.56
C LYS A 5 -6.81 -4.83 -36.47
N SER A 6 -6.65 -3.94 -35.49
CA SER A 6 -6.97 -2.50 -35.56
C SER A 6 -8.44 -2.08 -35.48
N THR A 7 -8.80 -1.48 -34.34
CA THR A 7 -9.41 -0.13 -34.33
C THR A 7 -8.93 0.68 -33.13
N ARG A 8 -8.13 1.71 -33.42
CA ARG A 8 -8.07 2.95 -32.65
C ARG A 8 -9.42 3.64 -32.86
N SER A 9 -10.30 3.60 -31.87
CA SER A 9 -11.41 4.55 -31.74
C SER A 9 -11.77 4.63 -30.27
N GLY A 10 -11.68 5.83 -29.72
CA GLY A 10 -11.73 6.07 -28.29
C GLY A 10 -13.08 5.70 -27.68
N GLU A 11 -13.03 4.92 -26.60
CA GLU A 11 -14.13 4.78 -25.65
C GLU A 11 -13.50 4.63 -24.26
N TRP A 12 -13.21 5.77 -23.63
CA TRP A 12 -12.68 5.89 -22.27
C TRP A 12 -13.76 5.65 -21.21
N THR A 13 -14.55 4.57 -21.34
CA THR A 13 -15.67 4.25 -20.43
C THR A 13 -15.58 2.83 -19.82
N GLY A 14 -14.54 2.05 -20.14
CA GLY A 14 -14.38 0.68 -19.63
C GLY A 14 -13.85 0.55 -18.18
N TRP A 15 -13.16 1.57 -17.66
CA TRP A 15 -12.48 1.47 -16.36
C TRP A 15 -13.43 1.61 -15.16
N THR A 16 -14.53 2.35 -15.29
CA THR A 16 -15.49 2.58 -14.20
C THR A 16 -16.28 1.33 -13.83
N TRP A 17 -16.60 0.49 -14.81
CA TRP A 17 -17.21 -0.82 -14.57
C TRP A 17 -16.19 -1.85 -14.04
N SER A 18 -14.94 -1.79 -14.51
CA SER A 18 -13.86 -2.65 -14.01
C SER A 18 -13.53 -2.38 -12.54
N LEU A 19 -13.50 -1.11 -12.14
CA LEU A 19 -13.24 -0.71 -10.75
C LEU A 19 -14.36 -1.16 -9.80
N SER A 20 -15.63 -0.99 -10.20
CA SER A 20 -16.79 -1.40 -9.39
C SER A 20 -16.88 -2.92 -9.21
N LEU A 21 -16.66 -3.72 -10.26
CA LEU A 21 -16.68 -5.18 -10.15
C LEU A 21 -15.46 -5.74 -9.40
N LYS A 22 -14.28 -5.12 -9.54
CA LYS A 22 -13.05 -5.58 -8.88
C LYS A 22 -12.99 -5.21 -7.41
N ILE A 23 -13.54 -4.05 -7.00
CA ILE A 23 -13.71 -3.69 -5.59
C ILE A 23 -14.70 -4.65 -4.92
N LEU A 24 -15.82 -5.00 -5.57
CA LEU A 24 -16.76 -6.00 -5.03
C LEU A 24 -16.14 -7.41 -4.92
N ARG A 25 -15.32 -7.84 -5.89
CA ARG A 25 -14.62 -9.13 -5.83
C ARG A 25 -13.50 -9.16 -4.79
N ALA A 26 -12.74 -8.08 -4.62
CA ALA A 26 -11.75 -7.97 -3.55
C ALA A 26 -12.41 -7.95 -2.15
N SER A 27 -13.60 -7.34 -2.03
CA SER A 27 -14.39 -7.36 -0.80
C SER A 27 -14.89 -8.77 -0.41
N SER A 28 -14.98 -9.71 -1.36
CA SER A 28 -15.29 -11.12 -1.09
C SER A 28 -14.07 -11.97 -0.70
N LEU A 29 -12.86 -11.42 -0.82
CA LEU A 29 -11.59 -12.06 -0.40
C LEU A 29 -11.04 -11.50 0.90
N LEU A 30 -11.61 -10.39 1.41
CA LEU A 30 -11.40 -9.97 2.78
C LEU A 30 -12.22 -10.89 3.68
N PRO A 31 -11.62 -11.59 4.67
CA PRO A 31 -12.41 -12.22 5.70
C PRO A 31 -13.18 -11.12 6.42
N CYS A 32 -14.48 -11.06 6.20
CA CYS A 32 -15.41 -10.40 7.12
C CYS A 32 -15.45 -11.26 8.38
N GLY A 33 -14.37 -11.18 9.15
CA GLY A 33 -14.23 -11.77 10.46
C GLY A 33 -13.90 -10.64 11.40
N SER A 34 -14.69 -10.51 12.46
CA SER A 34 -14.37 -9.77 13.68
C SER A 34 -13.07 -10.32 14.29
N GLY A 35 -11.94 -9.99 13.65
CA GLY A 35 -10.62 -10.49 13.99
C GLY A 35 -10.13 -9.85 15.27
N ARG A 36 -10.50 -10.44 16.40
CA ARG A 36 -9.79 -10.26 17.66
C ARG A 36 -8.32 -10.60 17.42
N TRP A 37 -7.45 -9.60 17.52
CA TRP A 37 -6.00 -9.74 17.36
C TRP A 37 -5.46 -10.73 18.41
N SER A 38 -5.00 -11.91 17.98
CA SER A 38 -4.44 -12.94 18.87
C SER A 38 -2.92 -12.71 19.03
N PRO A 39 -2.37 -12.65 20.26
CA PRO A 39 -0.98 -12.26 20.49
C PRO A 39 0.11 -13.27 20.08
N GLU A 40 -0.25 -14.45 19.58
CA GLU A 40 0.65 -15.62 19.60
C GLU A 40 1.41 -15.90 18.29
N GLN A 41 1.27 -15.06 17.25
CA GLN A 41 1.69 -15.44 15.90
C GLN A 41 2.93 -14.74 15.33
N SER A 42 3.93 -14.39 16.15
CA SER A 42 5.12 -13.76 15.56
C SER A 42 6.41 -14.09 16.34
N SER A 43 7.28 -14.86 15.68
CA SER A 43 8.54 -15.38 16.25
C SER A 43 9.69 -14.38 16.08
N SER A 44 10.53 -14.31 17.12
CA SER A 44 11.86 -13.68 17.27
C SER A 44 11.95 -12.43 18.18
N SER A 45 12.81 -12.53 19.21
CA SER A 45 13.08 -11.57 20.30
C SER A 45 11.94 -11.33 21.32
N CYS A 46 11.89 -12.20 22.33
CA CYS A 46 10.80 -12.32 23.30
C CYS A 46 10.67 -11.17 24.32
N ALA A 47 11.64 -10.25 24.43
CA ALA A 47 11.59 -9.17 25.41
C ALA A 47 10.96 -7.89 24.86
N ARG A 48 11.43 -7.40 23.70
CA ARG A 48 10.93 -6.15 23.09
C ARG A 48 9.48 -6.28 22.61
N ARG A 49 9.18 -7.42 21.96
CA ARG A 49 7.85 -7.73 21.41
C ARG A 49 6.73 -7.64 22.46
N ARG A 50 6.96 -8.06 23.71
CA ARG A 50 5.92 -8.02 24.76
C ARG A 50 5.53 -6.62 25.18
N TYR A 51 6.51 -5.72 25.35
CA TYR A 51 6.22 -4.34 25.73
C TYR A 51 5.47 -3.62 24.62
N ASP A 52 5.86 -3.85 23.36
CA ASP A 52 5.19 -3.25 22.20
C ASP A 52 3.74 -3.71 22.08
N LEU A 53 3.45 -4.98 22.36
CA LEU A 53 2.08 -5.50 22.39
C LEU A 53 1.23 -4.92 23.53
N THR A 54 1.79 -4.81 24.74
CA THR A 54 1.08 -4.19 25.87
C THR A 54 0.81 -2.71 25.58
N LEU A 55 1.79 -2.00 25.02
CA LEU A 55 1.66 -0.61 24.63
C LEU A 55 0.57 -0.44 23.55
N GLY A 56 0.62 -1.25 22.49
CA GLY A 56 -0.37 -1.26 21.43
C GLY A 56 -1.78 -1.45 22.00
N ARG A 57 -1.98 -2.46 22.86
CA ARG A 57 -3.28 -2.71 23.50
C ARG A 57 -3.77 -1.55 24.37
N SER A 58 -2.86 -0.82 25.02
CA SER A 58 -3.23 0.32 25.88
C SER A 58 -3.58 1.59 25.10
N LEU A 59 -3.03 1.76 23.90
CA LEU A 59 -3.18 2.96 23.07
C LEU A 59 -4.17 2.80 21.92
N MET A 60 -4.50 1.56 21.53
CA MET A 60 -5.45 1.30 20.45
C MET A 60 -6.82 1.89 20.76
N ARG A 61 -7.35 2.63 19.78
CA ARG A 61 -8.68 3.23 19.80
C ARG A 61 -9.52 2.65 18.68
N VAL A 62 -10.84 2.71 18.84
CA VAL A 62 -11.76 2.31 17.78
C VAL A 62 -11.61 3.26 16.59
N GLY A 63 -11.37 2.69 15.42
CA GLY A 63 -11.34 3.39 14.13
C GLY A 63 -12.29 2.73 13.13
N SER A 64 -12.53 3.39 12.01
CA SER A 64 -13.32 2.87 10.89
C SER A 64 -12.51 3.02 9.60
N MET A 65 -12.71 2.10 8.65
CA MET A 65 -12.13 2.21 7.31
C MET A 65 -12.97 3.10 6.37
N PHE A 66 -14.10 3.64 6.84
CA PHE A 66 -14.99 4.55 6.06
C PHE A 66 -15.40 3.98 4.70
N VAL A 67 -15.59 2.65 4.61
CA VAL A 67 -15.79 1.95 3.33
C VAL A 67 -17.03 2.45 2.58
N ASP A 68 -18.13 2.73 3.27
CA ASP A 68 -19.35 3.21 2.62
C ASP A 68 -19.23 4.66 2.13
N ASP A 69 -18.57 5.52 2.90
CA ASP A 69 -18.31 6.89 2.49
C ASP A 69 -17.35 6.94 1.29
N LEU A 70 -16.31 6.10 1.29
CA LEU A 70 -15.34 6.01 0.19
C LEU A 70 -15.96 5.54 -1.12
N LYS A 71 -17.02 4.71 -1.09
CA LYS A 71 -17.76 4.30 -2.30
C LYS A 71 -18.50 5.48 -2.96
N LEU A 72 -18.89 6.48 -2.17
CA LEU A 72 -19.62 7.65 -2.65
C LEU A 72 -18.69 8.74 -3.18
N GLN A 73 -17.41 8.70 -2.81
CA GLN A 73 -16.42 9.68 -3.26
C GLN A 73 -16.00 9.45 -4.71
N PRO A 74 -15.72 10.53 -5.47
CA PRO A 74 -15.14 10.39 -6.80
C PRO A 74 -13.75 9.75 -6.72
N PRO A 75 -13.34 8.97 -7.74
CA PRO A 75 -12.01 8.38 -7.78
C PRO A 75 -10.91 9.45 -7.84
N TYR A 76 -9.72 9.10 -7.36
CA TYR A 76 -8.55 9.97 -7.47
C TYR A 76 -8.16 10.23 -8.92
N THR A 77 -7.64 11.42 -9.20
CA THR A 77 -7.30 11.86 -10.56
C THR A 77 -5.82 11.76 -10.86
N GLU A 78 -5.49 11.46 -12.13
CA GLU A 78 -4.11 11.39 -12.62
C GLU A 78 -3.37 12.73 -12.48
N ALA A 79 -4.06 13.84 -12.78
CA ALA A 79 -3.49 15.19 -12.69
C ALA A 79 -3.04 15.58 -11.26
N ARG A 80 -3.56 14.91 -10.22
CA ARG A 80 -3.18 15.15 -8.83
C ARG A 80 -2.50 13.93 -8.21
N TYR A 81 -3.29 12.95 -7.78
CA TYR A 81 -2.76 11.76 -7.10
C TYR A 81 -1.83 10.95 -8.02
N GLY A 82 -2.14 10.86 -9.31
CA GLY A 82 -1.28 10.21 -10.31
C GLY A 82 0.08 10.89 -10.47
N SER A 83 0.12 12.23 -10.37
CA SER A 83 1.34 13.02 -10.57
C SER A 83 2.43 12.81 -9.50
N VAL A 84 2.07 12.26 -8.34
CA VAL A 84 3.02 11.99 -7.25
C VAL A 84 3.67 10.64 -7.47
N ARG A 85 5.01 10.61 -7.32
CA ARG A 85 5.80 9.37 -7.32
C ARG A 85 5.45 8.51 -6.12
N LYS A 86 5.26 7.21 -6.34
CA LYS A 86 4.81 6.25 -5.33
C LYS A 86 5.87 5.17 -5.17
N VAL A 87 6.23 4.91 -3.91
CA VAL A 87 7.12 3.80 -3.53
C VAL A 87 6.33 2.90 -2.60
N PHE A 88 6.31 1.60 -2.90
CA PHE A 88 5.66 0.59 -2.06
C PHE A 88 6.72 -0.27 -1.37
N ILE A 89 6.61 -0.43 -0.05
CA ILE A 89 7.52 -1.30 0.73
C ILE A 89 6.75 -2.57 1.09
N VAL A 90 7.15 -3.68 0.51
CA VAL A 90 6.59 -5.01 0.77
C VAL A 90 7.22 -5.58 2.04
N LEU A 91 6.37 -5.98 2.98
CA LEU A 91 6.79 -6.64 4.22
C LEU A 91 6.50 -8.13 4.09
N LYS A 92 7.54 -8.97 4.09
CA LYS A 92 7.39 -10.40 3.77
C LYS A 92 6.76 -11.22 4.89
N ASP A 93 6.97 -10.83 6.14
CA ASP A 93 6.46 -11.55 7.32
C ASP A 93 5.21 -10.88 7.92
N ASP A 94 4.48 -10.13 7.10
CA ASP A 94 3.22 -9.49 7.49
C ASP A 94 2.07 -10.50 7.50
N ASN A 95 1.50 -10.72 8.68
CA ASN A 95 0.36 -11.60 8.90
C ASN A 95 -1.01 -10.89 8.86
N ALA A 96 -1.05 -9.57 8.84
CA ALA A 96 -2.29 -8.79 8.72
C ALA A 96 -2.62 -8.51 7.26
N ILE A 97 -1.62 -8.11 6.47
CA ILE A 97 -1.72 -7.91 5.03
C ILE A 97 -0.69 -8.81 4.37
N PHE A 98 -1.08 -10.03 4.04
CA PHE A 98 -0.15 -11.04 3.51
C PHE A 98 0.54 -10.58 2.22
N GLU A 99 1.77 -11.05 2.00
CA GLU A 99 2.62 -10.67 0.86
C GLU A 99 1.89 -10.79 -0.49
N GLY A 100 1.13 -11.87 -0.69
CA GLY A 100 0.35 -12.07 -1.92
C GLY A 100 -0.66 -10.94 -2.20
N PHE A 101 -1.30 -10.40 -1.17
CA PHE A 101 -2.20 -9.26 -1.31
C PHE A 101 -1.44 -7.98 -1.59
N GLN A 102 -0.29 -7.76 -0.94
CA GLN A 102 0.58 -6.62 -1.21
C GLN A 102 1.06 -6.62 -2.68
N ARG A 103 1.51 -7.78 -3.19
CA ARG A 103 1.90 -7.93 -4.60
C ARG A 103 0.72 -7.74 -5.54
N TRP A 104 -0.46 -8.25 -5.18
CA TRP A 104 -1.68 -7.99 -5.96
C TRP A 104 -1.99 -6.49 -6.03
N MET A 105 -1.87 -5.74 -4.93
CA MET A 105 -2.07 -4.28 -4.94
C MET A 105 -1.10 -3.59 -5.91
N VAL A 106 0.18 -3.92 -5.84
CA VAL A 106 1.22 -3.37 -6.72
C VAL A 106 0.97 -3.70 -8.20
N GLN A 107 0.48 -4.90 -8.50
CA GLN A 107 0.13 -5.30 -9.87
C GLN A 107 -1.07 -4.54 -10.43
N ASN A 108 -2.07 -4.25 -9.59
CA ASN A 108 -3.27 -3.53 -10.02
C ASN A 108 -3.06 -2.01 -10.06
N TYR A 109 -2.20 -1.48 -9.20
CA TYR A 109 -1.87 -0.07 -9.09
C TYR A 109 -0.36 0.09 -9.19
N PRO A 110 0.19 0.23 -10.42
CA PRO A 110 1.62 0.28 -10.62
C PRO A 110 2.22 1.48 -9.89
N VAL A 111 3.34 1.23 -9.21
CA VAL A 111 4.13 2.21 -8.48
C VAL A 111 5.49 2.37 -9.15
N ASP A 112 6.19 3.47 -8.89
CA ASP A 112 7.49 3.76 -9.51
C ASP A 112 8.59 2.84 -9.00
N GLU A 113 8.48 2.40 -7.75
CA GLU A 113 9.48 1.56 -7.10
C GLU A 113 8.85 0.64 -6.05
N VAL A 114 9.34 -0.59 -6.00
CA VAL A 114 8.98 -1.57 -4.98
C VAL A 114 10.24 -1.93 -4.20
N ARG A 115 10.17 -1.80 -2.88
CA ARG A 115 11.20 -2.27 -1.95
C ARG A 115 10.66 -3.45 -1.17
N GLU A 116 11.53 -4.31 -0.68
CA GLU A 116 11.13 -5.47 0.12
C GLU A 116 11.96 -5.50 1.41
N ILE A 117 11.30 -5.73 2.54
CA ILE A 117 11.97 -5.93 3.85
C ILE A 117 11.63 -7.33 4.35
N HIS A 118 12.68 -8.07 4.70
CA HIS A 118 12.61 -9.42 5.26
C HIS A 118 12.64 -9.33 6.79
N GLY A 119 11.94 -10.23 7.50
CA GLY A 119 11.90 -10.23 8.96
C GLY A 119 10.99 -9.16 9.58
N ALA A 120 10.35 -8.33 8.75
CA ALA A 120 9.43 -7.28 9.18
C ALA A 120 8.00 -7.82 9.24
N ASP A 121 7.40 -7.72 10.43
CA ASP A 121 5.97 -7.91 10.61
C ASP A 121 5.18 -6.68 10.14
N HIS A 122 3.84 -6.72 10.28
CA HIS A 122 2.96 -5.59 9.93
C HIS A 122 3.38 -4.26 10.55
N MET A 123 4.00 -4.30 11.73
CA MET A 123 4.48 -3.14 12.46
C MET A 123 5.98 -2.97 12.22
N ALA A 124 6.41 -2.79 10.96
CA ALA A 124 7.82 -2.67 10.57
C ALA A 124 8.59 -1.61 11.38
N LEU A 125 7.92 -0.52 11.80
CA LEU A 125 8.50 0.52 12.65
C LEU A 125 8.92 -0.01 14.04
N LEU A 126 8.27 -1.07 14.54
CA LEU A 126 8.56 -1.69 15.83
C LEU A 126 9.46 -2.92 15.68
N SER A 127 9.19 -3.78 14.68
CA SER A 127 9.94 -5.02 14.47
C SER A 127 11.32 -4.79 13.85
N THR A 128 11.41 -3.92 12.83
CA THR A 128 12.63 -3.69 12.04
C THR A 128 12.92 -2.19 11.82
N PRO A 129 12.92 -1.35 12.88
CA PRO A 129 13.04 0.12 12.74
C PRO A 129 14.28 0.56 11.97
N ALA A 130 15.42 -0.10 12.18
CA ALA A 130 16.68 0.26 11.52
C ALA A 130 16.67 -0.07 10.02
N GLU A 131 16.02 -1.17 9.62
CA GLU A 131 15.92 -1.54 8.20
C GLU A 131 14.94 -0.64 7.47
N LEU A 132 13.78 -0.38 8.09
CA LEU A 132 12.80 0.57 7.57
C LEU A 132 13.40 1.98 7.45
N ALA A 133 14.11 2.46 8.46
CA ALA A 133 14.75 3.77 8.43
C ALA A 133 15.81 3.88 7.32
N ARG A 134 16.64 2.85 7.12
CA ARG A 134 17.59 2.80 6.00
C ARG A 134 16.86 2.84 4.66
N CYS A 135 15.83 2.01 4.49
CA CYS A 135 15.03 2.00 3.26
C CYS A 135 14.41 3.37 2.96
N LEU A 136 13.87 4.05 3.97
CA LEU A 136 13.29 5.39 3.82
C LEU A 136 14.36 6.44 3.51
N ALA A 137 15.53 6.36 4.14
CA ALA A 137 16.66 7.25 3.88
C ALA A 137 17.20 7.07 2.46
N ASP A 138 17.30 5.84 1.97
CA ASP A 138 17.73 5.53 0.61
C ASP A 138 16.75 6.08 -0.43
N VAL A 139 15.44 5.91 -0.20
CA VAL A 139 14.38 6.48 -1.04
C VAL A 139 14.47 8.01 -1.02
N ALA A 140 14.60 8.62 0.16
CA ALA A 140 14.73 10.07 0.29
C ALA A 140 15.98 10.59 -0.43
N GLY A 141 17.13 9.95 -0.26
CA GLY A 141 18.38 10.31 -0.94
C GLY A 141 18.26 10.20 -2.46
N LYS A 142 17.68 9.09 -2.95
CA LYS A 142 17.46 8.87 -4.38
C LYS A 142 16.60 9.98 -5.01
N TYR A 143 15.47 10.30 -4.39
CA TYR A 143 14.52 11.26 -4.98
C TYR A 143 14.83 12.72 -4.64
N ALA A 144 15.66 13.00 -3.63
CA ALA A 144 16.20 14.33 -3.37
C ALA A 144 17.24 14.72 -4.42
N ALA A 145 18.16 13.81 -4.78
CA ALA A 145 19.17 14.06 -5.81
C ALA A 145 18.54 14.35 -7.19
N CYS A 146 17.41 13.72 -7.51
CA CYS A 146 16.70 13.98 -8.76
C CYS A 146 16.12 15.41 -8.86
N ILE A 147 16.04 16.19 -7.77
CA ILE A 147 15.55 17.58 -7.82
C ILE A 147 16.62 18.52 -8.39
N ASP A 148 17.90 18.18 -8.26
CA ASP A 148 19.02 18.99 -8.75
C ASP A 148 19.34 18.75 -10.24
N ASP A 149 18.98 17.58 -10.79
CA ASP A 149 19.24 17.19 -12.20
C ASP A 149 18.19 17.71 -13.21
N GLY A 150 17.39 18.72 -12.85
CA GLY A 150 16.44 19.37 -13.77
C GLY A 150 15.13 18.61 -14.02
N VAL A 151 14.81 17.59 -13.22
CA VAL A 151 13.44 17.05 -13.15
C VAL A 151 12.58 18.01 -12.34
N ALA A 152 11.50 18.50 -12.95
CA ALA A 152 10.63 19.52 -12.36
C ALA A 152 10.25 19.18 -10.90
N PRO A 153 10.32 20.14 -9.98
CA PRO A 153 10.01 19.91 -8.58
C PRO A 153 8.58 19.37 -8.45
N VAL A 154 8.40 18.39 -7.55
CA VAL A 154 7.09 17.84 -7.23
C VAL A 154 6.15 19.00 -6.94
N PRO A 155 5.02 19.14 -7.65
CA PRO A 155 4.10 20.25 -7.41
C PRO A 155 3.67 20.16 -5.94
N ARG A 156 4.04 21.18 -5.15
CA ARG A 156 3.50 21.31 -3.79
C ARG A 156 1.99 21.37 -3.93
N CYS A 157 1.29 20.35 -3.42
CA CYS A 157 -0.13 20.49 -3.15
C CYS A 157 -0.30 21.67 -2.21
N ARG A 158 -0.73 22.82 -2.74
CA ARG A 158 -1.28 23.89 -1.92
C ARG A 158 -2.61 23.36 -1.40
N TYR A 159 -2.68 23.18 -0.09
CA TYR A 159 -3.92 23.01 0.64
C TYR A 159 -4.73 24.30 0.60
#